data_AF-A0A2V9NG61-F1
#
_entry.id   AF-A0A2V9NG61-F1
#
_cell.length_a   1.000
_cell.length_b   1.000
_cell.length_c   1.000
_cell.angle_alpha   90.00
_cell.angle_beta   90.00
_cell.angle_gamma   90.00
#
_symmetry.space_group_name_H-M   'P 1'
#
loop_
_entity.id
_entity.type
_entity.pdbx_description
1 polymer ?
#
loop_
_entity_poly.entity_id
_entity_poly.type
_entity_poly.pdbx_seq_one_letter_code
_entity_poly.pdbx_strand_id
1 'polypeptide(L)' 'MQTLVECVPNFSEGRDKSKVDALVEAMKLAGVYLLDREMDSDHNRCVIT' A
#
# COMPACT_ATOMS: atom_id res chain seq x y z
N MET A 1 -11.91 -24.77 -1.06
CA MET A 1 -10.70 -23.97 -1.33
C MET A 1 -10.88 -22.60 -0.70
N GLN A 2 -9.88 -22.08 -0.01
CA GLN A 2 -9.86 -20.65 0.33
C GLN A 2 -9.19 -19.93 -0.84
N THR A 3 -9.90 -18.99 -1.46
CA THR A 3 -9.38 -18.19 -2.58
C THR A 3 -8.66 -16.98 -2.01
N LEU A 4 -7.41 -16.76 -2.43
CA LEU A 4 -6.64 -15.56 -2.12
C LEU A 4 -6.65 -14.63 -3.33
N VAL A 5 -6.73 -13.33 -3.08
CA VAL A 5 -6.66 -12.28 -4.10
C VAL A 5 -5.53 -11.32 -3.72
N GLU A 6 -4.65 -11.01 -4.66
CA GLU A 6 -3.65 -9.96 -4.51
C GLU A 6 -4.23 -8.63 -5.00
N CYS A 7 -4.03 -7.56 -4.21
CA CYS A 7 -4.45 -6.21 -4.55
C CYS A 7 -3.21 -5.31 -4.54
N VAL A 8 -2.91 -4.68 -5.68
CA VAL A 8 -1.69 -3.86 -5.85
C VAL A 8 -2.06 -2.40 -6.12
N PRO A 9 -2.64 -1.67 -5.15
CA PRO A 9 -3.01 -0.28 -5.36
C PRO A 9 -1.77 0.61 -5.55
N ASN A 10 -1.90 1.56 -6.47
CA ASN A 10 -0.90 2.57 -6.76
C ASN A 10 -1.44 3.95 -6.36
N PHE A 11 -0.68 4.69 -5.56
CA PHE A 11 -1.02 6.06 -5.17
C PHE A 11 0.02 7.03 -5.69
N SER A 12 -0.41 8.21 -6.14
CA SER A 12 0.48 9.31 -6.54
C SER A 12 1.03 10.09 -5.34
N GLU A 13 1.61 9.38 -4.38
CA GLU A 13 2.31 9.94 -3.21
C GLU A 13 3.53 9.08 -2.88
N GLY A 14 4.72 9.58 -3.19
CA GLY A 14 6.01 8.88 -2.97
C GLY A 14 6.96 9.62 -2.05
N ARG A 15 6.53 10.75 -1.45
CA ARG A 15 7.41 11.67 -0.72
C ARG A 15 6.98 11.85 0.73
N ASP A 16 5.68 12.02 0.96
CA ASP A 16 5.13 12.18 2.30
C ASP A 16 4.84 10.83 2.94
N LYS A 17 5.81 10.37 3.73
CA LYS A 17 5.69 9.12 4.49
C LYS A 17 4.48 9.10 5.44
N SER A 18 4.06 10.24 5.99
CA SER A 18 2.93 10.28 6.93
C SER A 18 1.61 9.95 6.24
N LYS A 19 1.41 10.42 5.00
CA LYS A 19 0.23 10.07 4.20
C LYS A 19 0.23 8.60 3.81
N VAL A 20 1.39 8.08 3.39
CA VAL A 20 1.50 6.66 3.02
C VAL A 20 1.28 5.76 4.25
N ASP A 21 1.81 6.13 5.42
CA ASP A 21 1.55 5.42 6.67
C ASP A 21 0.05 5.42 7.01
N ALA A 22 -0.65 6.55 6.83
CA ALA A 22 -2.11 6.62 7.02
C ALA A 22 -2.90 5.72 6.05
N LEU A 23 -2.46 5.58 4.80
CA LEU A 23 -3.05 4.64 3.84
C LEU A 23 -2.88 3.19 4.30
N VAL A 24 -1.67 2.83 4.75
CA VAL A 24 -1.38 1.48 5.27
C VAL A 24 -2.23 1.17 6.51
N GLU A 25 -2.37 2.12 7.44
CA GLU A 25 -3.23 1.94 8.62
C GLU A 25 -4.69 1.71 8.21
N ALA A 26 -5.20 2.43 7.20
CA ALA A 26 -6.57 2.25 6.71
C ALA A 26 -6.79 0.88 6.05
N MET A 27 -5.73 0.22 5.57
CA MET A 27 -5.80 -1.12 4.97
C MET A 27 -5.75 -2.26 6.00
N LYS A 28 -5.49 -1.98 7.28
CA LYS A 28 -5.49 -3.00 8.35
C LYS A 28 -6.90 -3.47 8.67
N LEU A 29 -7.39 -4.38 7.84
CA LEU A 29 -8.70 -5.00 7.93
C LEU A 29 -8.55 -6.49 8.23
N ALA A 30 -9.53 -7.09 8.90
CA ALA A 30 -9.51 -8.52 9.18
C ALA A 30 -9.46 -9.33 7.88
N GLY A 31 -8.48 -10.23 7.76
CA GLY A 31 -8.28 -11.05 6.56
C GLY A 31 -7.49 -10.35 5.44
N VAL A 32 -7.01 -9.13 5.65
CA VAL A 32 -6.08 -8.44 4.76
C VAL A 32 -4.67 -8.48 5.36
N TYR A 33 -3.68 -8.79 4.53
CA TYR A 33 -2.29 -8.89 4.92
C TYR A 33 -1.48 -7.94 4.05
N LEU A 34 -0.70 -7.07 4.68
CA LEU A 34 0.27 -6.24 3.98
C LEU A 34 1.51 -7.09 3.66
N LEU A 35 1.85 -7.19 2.39
CA LEU A 35 3.00 -7.94 1.89
C LEU A 35 4.19 -7.03 1.60
N ASP A 36 3.95 -5.87 0.97
CA ASP A 36 5.00 -4.91 0.66
C ASP A 36 4.50 -3.46 0.58
N ARG A 37 5.45 -2.53 0.69
CA ARG A 37 5.25 -1.11 0.42
C ARG A 37 6.52 -0.53 -0.20
N GLU A 38 6.41 -0.14 -1.45
CA GLU A 38 7.45 0.57 -2.19
C GLU A 38 7.07 2.05 -2.34
N MET A 39 8.02 2.95 -2.06
CA MET A 39 7.87 4.39 -2.27
C MET A 39 8.97 4.88 -3.21
N ASP A 40 8.58 5.65 -4.23
CA ASP A 40 9.44 6.25 -5.22
C ASP A 40 9.25 7.77 -5.21
N SER A 41 10.26 8.49 -4.70
CA SER A 41 10.23 9.95 -4.59
C SER A 41 10.39 10.67 -5.93
N ASP A 42 11.09 10.05 -6.89
CA ASP A 42 11.40 10.63 -8.19
C ASP A 42 10.14 10.69 -9.04
N HIS A 43 9.36 9.61 -9.04
CA HIS A 43 8.08 9.52 -9.74
C HIS A 43 6.87 9.95 -8.88
N ASN A 44 7.08 10.30 -7.61
CA ASN A 44 6.04 10.64 -6.64
C ASN A 44 4.90 9.60 -6.59
N ARG A 45 5.28 8.33 -6.43
CA ARG A 45 4.33 7.22 -6.33
C ARG A 45 4.66 6.29 -5.18
N CYS A 46 3.65 5.58 -4.68
CA CYS A 46 3.85 4.39 -3.88
C CYS A 46 2.99 3.25 -4.40
N VAL A 47 3.53 2.04 -4.26
CA VAL A 47 2.84 0.78 -4.55
C VAL A 47 2.74 0.03 -3.23
N ILE A 48 1.53 -0.40 -2.90
CA ILE A 48 1.27 -1.23 -1.73
C ILE A 48 0.82 -2.59 -2.24
N THR A 49 1.27 -3.66 -1.60
CA THR A 49 0.87 -5.05 -1.90
C THR A 49 0.44 -5.72 -0.62
#